data_AF-A0A2V9C001-F1
#
_entry.id   AF-A0A2V9C001-F1
#
_cell.length_a   1.000
_cell.length_b   1.000
_cell.length_c   1.000
_cell.angle_alpha   90.00
_cell.angle_beta   90.00
_cell.angle_gamma   90.00
#
_symmetry.space_group_name_H-M   'P 1'
#
loop_
_entity.id
_entity.type
_entity.pdbx_description
1 polymer ?
#
loop_
_entity_poly.entity_id
_entity_poly.type
_entity_poly.pdbx_seq_one_letter_code
_entity_poly.pdbx_strand_id
1 'polypeptide(L)'
;LLFRVLRRKQLDEDTAAQMRRLFFGALTAGKEVVTDKAGRIRLDDREMRPEVQAEVAELWPHVTTENLLEISDFSAFERAFRNLFGFEVEGVDYSQPTETDLHW
;
A
#
# COMPACT_ATOMS: atom_id res chain seq x y z
N LEU A 1 10.36 3.84 1.32
CA LEU A 1 10.22 5.28 1.67
C LEU A 1 8.76 5.72 1.64
N LEU A 2 8.08 5.59 0.51
CA LEU A 2 6.68 6.01 0.35
C LEU A 2 5.73 5.49 1.45
N PHE A 3 5.76 4.19 1.76
CA PHE A 3 4.90 3.58 2.79
C PHE A 3 5.03 4.29 4.15
N ARG A 4 6.27 4.59 4.55
CA ARG A 4 6.56 5.33 5.78
C ARG A 4 5.94 6.73 5.75
N VAL A 5 6.11 7.46 4.64
CA VAL A 5 5.59 8.83 4.47
C VAL A 5 4.07 8.83 4.53
N LEU A 6 3.41 7.93 3.78
CA LEU A 6 1.96 7.81 3.76
C LEU A 6 1.39 7.46 5.14
N ARG A 7 1.98 6.48 5.85
CA ARG A 7 1.55 6.09 7.20
C ARG A 7 1.67 7.22 8.21
N ARG A 8 2.80 7.95 8.22
CA ARG A 8 2.97 9.11 9.12
C ARG A 8 1.93 10.19 8.86
N LYS A 9 1.52 10.37 7.61
CA LYS A 9 0.47 11.32 7.21
C LYS A 9 -0.95 10.74 7.28
N GLN A 10 -1.12 9.48 7.70
CA GLN A 10 -2.40 8.77 7.76
C GLN A 10 -3.11 8.73 6.39
N LEU A 11 -2.33 8.54 5.32
CA LEU A 11 -2.80 8.49 3.94
C LEU A 11 -2.65 7.10 3.31
N ASP A 12 -2.06 6.14 4.02
CA ASP A 12 -1.81 4.80 3.49
C ASP A 12 -3.09 4.01 3.27
N GLU A 13 -3.07 3.18 2.23
CA GLU A 13 -4.16 2.30 1.85
C GLU A 13 -3.58 0.96 1.40
N ASP A 14 -4.15 -0.14 1.87
CA ASP A 14 -3.94 -1.46 1.26
C ASP A 14 -4.80 -1.62 -0.01
N THR A 15 -4.60 -2.71 -0.75
CA THR A 15 -5.34 -3.00 -1.98
C THR A 15 -6.86 -3.02 -1.74
N ALA A 16 -7.31 -3.57 -0.62
CA ALA A 16 -8.74 -3.63 -0.29
C ALA A 16 -9.31 -2.24 0.00
N ALA A 17 -8.58 -1.39 0.71
CA ALA A 17 -8.93 0.00 1.01
C ALA A 17 -9.00 0.84 -0.27
N GLN A 18 -8.03 0.69 -1.17
CA GLN A 18 -8.06 1.35 -2.48
C GLN A 18 -9.27 0.92 -3.30
N MET A 19 -9.56 -0.39 -3.37
CA MET A 19 -10.74 -0.89 -4.09
C MET A 19 -12.05 -0.41 -3.44
N ARG A 20 -12.13 -0.40 -2.11
CA ARG A 20 -13.28 0.19 -1.40
C ARG A 20 -13.47 1.66 -1.78
N ARG A 21 -12.41 2.46 -1.81
CA ARG A 21 -12.49 3.88 -2.20
C ARG A 21 -12.89 4.05 -3.66
N LEU A 22 -12.43 3.17 -4.55
CA LEU A 22 -12.86 3.16 -5.95
C LEU A 22 -14.37 2.90 -6.06
N PHE A 23 -14.85 1.77 -5.52
CA PHE A 23 -16.23 1.35 -5.71
C PHE A 23 -17.24 2.19 -4.94
N PHE A 24 -16.97 2.47 -3.66
CA PHE A 24 -17.89 3.21 -2.78
C PHE A 24 -17.66 4.72 -2.77
N GLY A 25 -16.56 5.19 -3.37
CA GLY A 25 -16.23 6.61 -3.46
C GLY A 25 -16.38 7.17 -4.86
N ALA A 26 -15.76 6.54 -5.87
CA ALA A 26 -15.69 7.07 -7.23
C ALA A 26 -16.77 6.52 -8.16
N LEU A 27 -17.14 5.24 -8.01
CA LEU A 27 -18.11 4.54 -8.87
C LEU A 27 -19.52 4.43 -8.27
N THR A 28 -19.79 5.18 -7.20
CA THR A 28 -21.08 5.16 -6.50
C THR A 28 -22.18 5.75 -7.37
N ALA A 29 -23.31 5.04 -7.47
CA ALA A 29 -24.48 5.50 -8.21
C ALA A 29 -24.94 6.89 -7.73
N GLY A 30 -25.26 7.77 -8.69
CA GLY A 30 -25.72 9.13 -8.42
C GLY A 30 -24.60 10.14 -8.16
N LYS A 31 -23.33 9.74 -8.18
CA LYS A 31 -22.17 10.63 -8.11
C LYS A 31 -21.53 10.78 -9.48
N GLU A 32 -21.14 12.00 -9.84
CA GLU A 32 -20.32 12.24 -11.03
C GLU A 32 -18.93 11.62 -10.86
N VAL A 33 -18.50 10.85 -11.86
CA VAL A 33 -17.18 10.23 -11.88
C VAL A 33 -16.14 11.29 -12.24
N VAL A 34 -15.34 11.69 -11.25
CA VAL A 34 -14.24 12.62 -11.46
C VAL A 34 -13.07 11.90 -12.13
N THR A 35 -12.62 12.44 -13.26
CA THR A 35 -11.49 11.90 -14.02
C THR A 35 -10.46 12.98 -14.34
N ASP A 36 -9.24 12.57 -14.66
CA ASP A 36 -8.24 13.47 -15.23
C ASP A 36 -8.51 13.80 -16.71
N LYS A 37 -7.66 14.63 -17.31
CA LYS A 37 -7.79 15.05 -18.72
C LYS A 37 -7.79 13.90 -19.74
N ALA A 38 -7.31 12.71 -19.34
CA ALA A 38 -7.27 11.52 -20.17
C ALA A 38 -8.43 10.55 -19.86
N GLY A 39 -9.39 10.94 -19.03
CA GLY A 39 -10.53 10.11 -18.65
C GLY A 39 -10.22 9.03 -17.62
N ARG A 40 -9.14 9.17 -16.84
CA ARG A 40 -8.75 8.17 -15.82
C ARG A 40 -9.22 8.58 -14.43
N ILE A 41 -9.75 7.62 -13.67
CA ILE A 41 -9.95 7.78 -12.22
C ILE A 41 -8.59 7.65 -11.53
N ARG A 42 -8.23 8.63 -10.71
CA ARG A 42 -6.93 8.71 -10.04
C ARG A 42 -7.05 8.31 -8.57
N LEU A 43 -6.73 7.06 -8.26
CA LEU A 43 -6.59 6.58 -6.88
C LEU A 43 -5.20 6.86 -6.30
N ASP A 44 -4.25 7.24 -7.15
CA ASP A 44 -2.93 7.69 -6.75
C ASP A 44 -2.93 9.13 -6.20
N ASP A 45 -4.10 9.77 -6.09
CA ASP A 45 -4.28 11.13 -5.59
C ASP A 45 -3.66 11.40 -4.20
N ARG A 46 -3.69 10.41 -3.30
CA ARG A 46 -3.02 10.50 -1.98
C ARG A 46 -1.50 10.38 -2.06
N GLU A 47 -1.01 9.47 -2.90
CA GLU A 47 0.42 9.26 -3.13
C GLU A 47 1.06 10.43 -3.88
N MET A 48 0.34 11.00 -4.83
CA MET A 48 0.81 12.06 -5.72
C MET A 48 0.67 13.47 -5.12
N ARG A 49 0.28 13.60 -3.85
CA ARG A 49 0.23 14.91 -3.19
C ARG A 49 1.62 15.56 -3.17
N PRO A 50 1.75 16.87 -3.44
CA PRO A 50 3.04 17.54 -3.49
C PRO A 50 3.89 17.34 -2.23
N GLU A 51 3.27 17.39 -1.04
CA GLU A 51 3.96 17.19 0.24
C GLU A 51 4.41 15.75 0.49
N VAL A 52 3.76 14.76 -0.14
CA VAL A 52 4.20 13.36 -0.07
C VAL A 52 5.41 13.16 -0.98
N GLN A 53 5.30 13.64 -2.23
CA GLN A 53 6.36 13.49 -3.23
C GLN A 53 7.62 14.26 -2.84
N ALA A 54 7.48 15.48 -2.30
CA ALA A 54 8.60 16.28 -1.81
C ALA A 54 9.35 15.55 -0.69
N GLU A 55 8.64 15.02 0.30
CA GLU A 55 9.25 14.30 1.43
C GLU A 55 9.94 13.01 0.98
N VAL A 56 9.35 12.25 0.04
CA VAL A 56 10.01 11.08 -0.54
C VAL A 56 11.27 11.47 -1.32
N ALA A 57 11.21 12.55 -2.11
CA ALA A 57 12.34 13.04 -2.88
C ALA A 57 13.49 13.54 -1.99
N GLU A 58 13.18 14.19 -0.87
CA GLU A 58 14.17 14.61 0.14
C GLU A 58 14.86 13.42 0.79
N LEU A 59 14.12 12.36 1.13
CA LEU A 59 14.69 11.16 1.77
C LEU A 59 15.51 10.30 0.79
N TRP A 60 15.17 10.35 -0.51
CA TRP A 60 15.76 9.48 -1.54
C TRP A 60 17.30 9.49 -1.60
N PRO A 61 18.00 10.63 -1.66
CA PRO A 61 19.47 10.66 -1.73
C PRO A 61 20.15 10.20 -0.43
N HIS A 62 19.41 10.06 0.67
CA HIS A 62 19.96 9.70 1.99
C HIS A 62 19.82 8.20 2.31
N VAL A 63 19.16 7.42 1.46
CA VAL A 63 19.04 5.98 1.67
C VAL A 63 20.37 5.27 1.39
N THR A 64 20.76 4.42 2.31
CA THR A 64 21.96 3.59 2.25
C THR A 64 21.61 2.17 2.69
N THR A 65 22.50 1.21 2.45
CA THR A 65 22.30 -0.16 2.95
C THR A 65 22.25 -0.17 4.48
N GLU A 66 23.08 0.64 5.12
CA GLU A 66 23.25 0.71 6.58
C GLU A 66 22.02 1.29 7.29
N ASN A 67 21.33 2.26 6.67
CA ASN A 67 20.19 2.95 7.28
C ASN A 67 18.83 2.55 6.71
N LEU A 68 18.75 1.57 5.78
CA LEU A 68 17.52 1.22 5.07
C LEU A 68 16.34 0.93 6.01
N LEU A 69 16.59 0.16 7.07
CA LEU A 69 15.57 -0.23 8.06
C LEU A 69 15.14 0.98 8.92
N GLU A 70 16.01 1.97 9.10
CA GLU A 70 15.76 3.14 9.94
C GLU A 70 15.09 4.29 9.21
N ILE A 71 15.40 4.50 7.92
CA ILE A 71 14.89 5.62 7.10
C ILE A 71 13.59 5.27 6.37
N SER A 72 13.34 3.98 6.14
CA SER A 72 12.16 3.50 5.43
C SER A 72 11.23 2.69 6.34
N ASP A 73 10.27 1.99 5.74
CA ASP A 73 9.41 1.03 6.44
C ASP A 73 9.56 -0.32 5.74
N PHE A 74 10.82 -0.74 5.57
CA PHE A 74 11.19 -1.91 4.79
C PHE A 74 10.69 -3.21 5.42
N SER A 75 10.74 -3.34 6.76
CA SER A 75 10.21 -4.51 7.46
C SER A 75 8.72 -4.70 7.23
N ALA A 76 7.92 -3.61 7.20
CA ALA A 76 6.51 -3.72 6.87
C ALA A 76 6.26 -4.07 5.40
N PHE A 77 7.09 -3.56 4.49
CA PHE A 77 7.05 -3.96 3.08
C PHE A 77 7.36 -5.46 2.92
N GLU A 78 8.40 -5.96 3.58
CA GLU A 78 8.76 -7.37 3.56
C GLU A 78 7.64 -8.26 4.09
N ARG A 79 7.05 -7.90 5.24
CA ARG A 79 5.88 -8.60 5.78
C ARG A 79 4.68 -8.57 4.82
N ALA A 80 4.40 -7.41 4.22
CA ALA A 80 3.31 -7.28 3.26
C ALA A 80 3.54 -8.17 2.02
N PHE A 81 4.80 -8.29 1.57
CA PHE A 81 5.17 -9.21 0.49
C PHE A 81 4.98 -10.68 0.91
N ARG A 82 5.44 -11.08 2.10
CA ARG A 82 5.25 -12.42 2.65
C ARG A 82 3.77 -12.79 2.79
N ASN A 83 2.94 -11.83 3.21
CA ASN A 83 1.48 -12.01 3.31
C ASN A 83 0.82 -12.35 1.97
N LEU A 84 1.35 -11.88 0.82
CA LEU A 84 0.83 -12.26 -0.50
C LEU A 84 0.93 -13.76 -0.77
N PHE A 85 1.88 -14.43 -0.11
CA PHE A 85 2.10 -15.87 -0.21
C PHE A 85 1.58 -16.64 1.02
N GLY A 86 0.81 -15.96 1.88
CA GLY A 86 0.23 -16.57 3.08
C GLY A 86 1.20 -16.76 4.24
N PHE A 87 2.34 -16.06 4.28
CA PHE A 87 3.29 -16.09 5.40
C PHE A 87 3.18 -14.84 6.28
N GLU A 88 3.48 -14.97 7.57
CA GLU A 88 3.39 -13.91 8.59
C GLU A 88 1.99 -13.29 8.77
N VAL A 89 0.95 -14.07 8.46
CA VAL A 89 -0.45 -13.72 8.65
C VAL A 89 -0.82 -13.90 10.12
N GLU A 90 -1.37 -12.85 10.73
CA GLU A 90 -1.83 -12.88 12.12
C GLU A 90 -2.94 -13.92 12.31
N GLY A 91 -2.80 -14.75 13.34
CA GLY A 91 -3.76 -15.81 13.67
C GLY A 91 -3.54 -17.16 12.95
N VAL A 92 -2.53 -17.28 12.09
CA VAL A 92 -2.16 -18.56 11.45
C VAL A 92 -1.09 -19.28 12.27
N ASP A 93 -1.34 -20.55 12.62
CA ASP A 93 -0.33 -21.41 13.24
C ASP A 93 0.55 -22.07 12.17
N TYR A 94 1.72 -21.49 11.91
CA TYR A 94 2.68 -22.01 10.94
C TYR A 94 3.38 -23.31 11.35
N SER A 95 3.17 -23.80 12.57
CA SER A 95 3.68 -25.11 13.00
C SER A 95 2.72 -26.26 12.67
N GLN A 96 1.48 -25.94 12.30
CA GLN A 96 0.47 -26.93 11.96
C GLN A 96 0.72 -27.55 10.57
N PRO A 97 0.74 -28.88 10.45
CA PRO A 97 0.74 -29.55 9.14
C PRO A 97 -0.50 -29.14 8.33
N THR A 98 -0.29 -28.78 7.06
CA THR A 98 -1.36 -28.31 6.17
C THR A 98 -1.37 -29.15 4.90
N GLU A 99 -2.55 -29.61 4.48
CA GLU A 99 -2.74 -30.28 3.18
C GLU A 99 -2.56 -29.27 2.04
N THR A 100 -1.72 -29.62 1.07
CA THR A 100 -1.38 -28.73 -0.05
C THR A 100 -2.12 -29.11 -1.33
N ASP A 101 -2.65 -30.33 -1.43
CA ASP A 101 -3.48 -30.76 -2.56
C ASP A 101 -4.95 -30.43 -2.26
N LEU A 102 -5.39 -29.26 -2.73
CA LEU A 102 -6.75 -28.77 -2.54
C LEU A 102 -7.50 -28.76 -3.87
N HIS A 103 -8.74 -29.27 -3.84
CA HIS A 103 -9.68 -29.14 -4.95
C HIS A 103 -10.68 -28.03 -4.65
N TRP A 104 -10.92 -27.14 -5.61
CA TRP A 104 -11.86 -26.02 -5.54
C TRP A 104 -12.84 -26.05 -6.70
#